data_AF-A0A368KZV2-F1
#
_entry.id   AF-A0A368KZV2-F1
#
_cell.length_a   1.000
_cell.length_b   1.000
_cell.length_c   1.000
_cell.angle_alpha   90.00
_cell.angle_beta   90.00
_cell.angle_gamma   90.00
#
_symmetry.space_group_name_H-M   'P 1'
#
loop_
_entity.id
_entity.type
_entity.pdbx_description
1 polymer ?
#
loop_
_entity_poly.entity_id
_entity_poly.type
_entity_poly.pdbx_seq_one_letter_code
_entity_poly.pdbx_strand_id
1 'polypeptide(L)'
;MAFAEGHVGGKSIGEIVGVSGKNTPGAIMPGDRIFKTGIDDFDRAFDAEVFVLENLARKLKPGDSGTIKLVSELPFCDSCTDVIRQFREKFPNIHLILVDGS
;
A
#
# COMPACT_ATOMS: atom_id res chain seq x y z
N MET A 1 -8.13 -3.05 8.94
CA MET A 1 -8.32 -3.03 7.47
C MET A 1 -7.61 -1.80 6.92
N ALA A 2 -7.24 -1.82 5.64
CA ALA A 2 -6.78 -0.63 4.93
C ALA A 2 -7.40 -0.58 3.54
N PHE A 3 -7.54 0.61 2.96
CA PHE A 3 -7.95 0.76 1.57
C PHE A 3 -7.26 1.94 0.90
N ALA A 4 -7.19 1.91 -0.43
CA ALA A 4 -6.72 3.04 -1.22
C ALA A 4 -7.61 3.34 -2.42
N GLU A 5 -7.69 4.62 -2.72
CA GLU A 5 -8.40 5.20 -3.86
C GLU A 5 -7.63 6.41 -4.40
N GLY A 6 -7.87 6.79 -5.65
CA GLY A 6 -7.19 7.94 -6.22
C GLY A 6 -7.28 8.06 -7.73
N HIS A 7 -6.60 9.08 -8.24
CA HIS A 7 -6.49 9.36 -9.66
C HIS A 7 -5.03 9.48 -10.07
N VAL A 8 -4.65 8.72 -11.10
CA VAL A 8 -3.29 8.69 -11.66
C VAL A 8 -3.38 8.82 -13.17
N GLY A 9 -2.60 9.74 -13.75
CA GLY A 9 -2.60 9.98 -15.20
C GLY A 9 -3.98 10.33 -15.77
N GLY A 10 -4.82 11.00 -14.97
CA GLY A 10 -6.20 11.35 -15.34
C GLY A 10 -7.20 10.20 -15.28
N LYS A 11 -6.83 9.03 -14.72
CA LYS A 11 -7.71 7.86 -14.58
C LYS A 11 -7.86 7.47 -13.11
N SER A 12 -9.07 7.05 -12.73
CA SER A 12 -9.27 6.44 -11.40
C SER A 12 -8.59 5.07 -11.35
N ILE A 13 -7.88 4.79 -10.26
CA ILE A 13 -7.21 3.49 -10.03
C ILE A 13 -8.16 2.42 -9.45
N GLY A 14 -9.42 2.80 -9.21
CA GLY A 14 -10.40 2.02 -8.47
C GLY A 14 -10.08 1.95 -6.97
N GLU A 15 -10.99 1.34 -6.21
CA GLU A 15 -10.76 1.02 -4.80
C GLU A 15 -9.93 -0.26 -4.67
N ILE A 16 -8.93 -0.26 -3.79
CA ILE A 16 -8.16 -1.44 -3.41
C ILE A 16 -8.33 -1.61 -1.91
N VAL A 17 -8.88 -2.73 -1.47
CA VAL A 17 -9.11 -3.02 -0.05
C VAL A 17 -8.18 -4.15 0.40
N GLY A 18 -7.44 -3.89 1.47
CA GLY A 18 -6.60 -4.83 2.18
C GLY A 18 -7.20 -5.22 3.54
N VAL A 19 -7.13 -6.50 3.88
CA VAL A 19 -7.56 -7.03 5.16
C VAL A 19 -6.38 -7.75 5.80
N SER A 20 -6.07 -7.44 7.06
CA SER A 20 -4.96 -8.09 7.77
C SER A 20 -5.32 -9.54 8.12
N GLY A 21 -4.39 -10.46 7.94
CA GLY A 21 -4.58 -11.89 8.25
C GLY A 21 -4.05 -12.83 7.17
N LYS A 22 -4.19 -14.15 7.38
CA LYS A 22 -3.80 -15.17 6.39
C LYS A 22 -5.04 -15.78 5.74
N ASN A 23 -5.01 -15.98 4.43
CA ASN A 23 -6.05 -16.65 3.62
C ASN A 23 -7.43 -15.93 3.54
N THR A 24 -7.47 -14.62 3.78
CA THR A 24 -8.68 -13.80 3.55
C THR A 24 -8.56 -13.05 2.22
N PRO A 25 -9.65 -12.91 1.42
CA PRO A 25 -9.64 -11.98 0.29
C PRO A 25 -9.21 -10.58 0.74
N GLY A 26 -8.25 -9.96 0.03
CA GLY A 26 -7.60 -8.72 0.48
C GLY A 26 -6.35 -8.92 1.35
N ALA A 27 -5.94 -10.16 1.62
CA ALA A 27 -4.70 -10.52 2.33
C ALA A 27 -3.78 -11.46 1.51
N ILE A 28 -4.26 -11.92 0.35
CA ILE A 28 -3.52 -12.85 -0.53
C ILE A 28 -2.46 -12.06 -1.31
N MET A 29 -1.27 -11.97 -0.74
CA MET A 29 -0.16 -11.26 -1.35
C MET A 29 0.24 -11.83 -2.72
N PRO A 30 0.62 -10.97 -3.69
CA PRO A 30 1.26 -11.43 -4.91
C PRO A 30 2.58 -12.15 -4.60
N GLY A 31 2.90 -13.20 -5.36
CA GLY A 31 4.12 -14.00 -5.17
C GLY A 31 5.41 -13.21 -5.38
N ASP A 32 5.41 -12.25 -6.30
CA ASP A 32 6.50 -11.31 -6.53
C ASP A 32 6.26 -10.01 -5.75
N ARG A 33 6.86 -9.91 -4.56
CA ARG A 33 6.79 -8.69 -3.75
C ARG A 33 7.70 -7.60 -4.28
N ILE A 34 7.16 -6.39 -4.40
CA ILE A 34 7.90 -5.20 -4.83
C ILE A 34 8.62 -4.57 -3.64
N PHE A 35 8.00 -4.60 -2.46
CA PHE A 35 8.50 -3.93 -1.26
C PHE A 35 9.02 -4.91 -0.22
N LYS A 36 10.06 -4.50 0.50
CA LYS A 36 10.63 -5.26 1.60
C LYS A 36 9.89 -4.89 2.89
N THR A 37 9.47 -5.90 3.65
CA THR A 37 8.67 -5.78 4.88
C THR A 37 9.44 -6.17 6.15
N GLY A 38 10.75 -6.40 6.06
CA GLY A 38 11.57 -6.89 7.16
C GLY A 38 11.95 -5.79 8.15
N ILE A 39 11.05 -5.49 9.08
CA ILE A 39 11.41 -4.99 10.42
C ILE A 39 10.90 -6.04 11.41
N ASP A 40 11.86 -6.77 11.99
CA ASP A 40 11.71 -7.85 12.98
C ASP A 40 11.10 -9.20 12.55
N ASP A 41 11.35 -10.22 13.38
CA ASP A 41 10.97 -11.65 13.31
C ASP A 41 9.45 -11.90 13.17
N PHE A 42 8.64 -10.85 13.05
CA PHE A 42 7.21 -10.93 12.80
C PHE A 42 6.94 -10.74 11.32
N ASP A 43 6.23 -11.70 10.72
CA ASP A 43 5.83 -11.68 9.31
C ASP A 43 4.71 -10.62 9.08
N ARG A 44 5.08 -9.34 9.17
CA ARG A 44 4.25 -8.13 8.86
C ARG A 44 3.91 -8.01 7.38
N ALA A 45 4.43 -8.94 6.60
CA ALA A 45 4.01 -9.29 5.25
C ALA A 45 2.51 -9.38 5.00
N PHE A 46 1.69 -9.63 6.02
CA PHE A 46 0.25 -9.81 5.88
C PHE A 46 -0.55 -8.61 6.42
N ASP A 47 0.12 -7.48 6.64
CA ASP A 47 -0.53 -6.24 6.98
C ASP A 47 -1.30 -5.69 5.76
N ALA A 48 -2.51 -5.20 6.01
CA ALA A 48 -3.42 -4.72 4.97
C ALA A 48 -2.79 -3.59 4.14
N GLU A 49 -2.02 -2.72 4.78
CA GLU A 49 -1.33 -1.57 4.18
C GLU A 49 -0.30 -2.03 3.15
N VAL A 50 0.45 -3.09 3.47
CA VAL A 50 1.42 -3.67 2.55
C VAL A 50 0.67 -4.25 1.35
N PHE A 51 -0.46 -4.95 1.57
CA PHE A 51 -1.23 -5.54 0.47
C PHE A 51 -1.73 -4.46 -0.48
N VAL A 52 -2.26 -3.37 0.06
CA VAL A 52 -2.75 -2.23 -0.74
C VAL A 52 -1.60 -1.61 -1.53
N LEU A 53 -0.46 -1.32 -0.90
CA LEU A 53 0.69 -0.70 -1.55
C LEU A 53 1.30 -1.58 -2.65
N GLU A 54 1.42 -2.89 -2.43
CA GLU A 54 1.86 -3.86 -3.44
C GLU A 54 0.93 -3.87 -4.66
N ASN A 55 -0.39 -3.91 -4.43
CA ASN A 55 -1.37 -3.91 -5.52
C ASN A 55 -1.39 -2.57 -6.27
N LEU A 56 -1.21 -1.44 -5.58
CA LEU A 56 -1.04 -0.14 -6.21
C LEU A 56 0.22 -0.14 -7.10
N ALA A 57 1.35 -0.56 -6.57
CA ALA A 57 2.63 -0.54 -7.28
C ALA A 57 2.64 -1.38 -8.56
N ARG A 58 1.78 -2.40 -8.66
CA ARG A 58 1.59 -3.21 -9.88
C ARG A 58 0.74 -2.53 -10.95
N LYS A 59 -0.14 -1.60 -10.55
CA LYS A 59 -0.98 -0.81 -11.46
C LYS A 59 -0.28 0.45 -11.98
N LEU A 60 0.82 0.86 -11.33
CA LEU A 60 1.52 2.12 -11.58
C LEU A 60 2.84 1.91 -12.33
N LYS A 61 3.23 2.92 -13.10
CA LYS A 61 4.56 3.05 -13.73
C LYS A 61 5.37 4.13 -13.00
N PRO A 62 6.71 4.04 -12.95
CA PRO A 62 7.54 5.02 -12.22
C PRO A 62 7.35 6.49 -12.66
N GLY A 63 6.95 6.71 -13.92
CA GLY A 63 6.68 8.06 -14.45
C GLY A 63 5.25 8.55 -14.23
N ASP A 64 4.36 7.73 -13.68
CA ASP A 64 2.98 8.13 -13.44
C ASP A 64 2.88 9.21 -12.35
N SER A 65 1.96 10.15 -12.54
CA SER A 65 1.70 11.24 -11.60
C SER A 65 0.23 11.28 -11.20
N GLY A 66 -0.05 11.73 -9.98
CA GLY A 66 -1.40 11.71 -9.45
C GLY A 66 -1.47 11.83 -7.94
N THR A 67 -2.66 11.61 -7.41
CA THR A 67 -2.92 11.61 -5.97
C THR A 67 -3.62 10.32 -5.59
N ILE A 68 -3.10 9.68 -4.55
CA ILE A 68 -3.65 8.45 -3.98
C ILE A 68 -3.83 8.68 -2.49
N LYS A 69 -5.00 8.32 -1.97
CA LYS A 69 -5.29 8.31 -0.55
C LYS A 69 -5.21 6.88 -0.04
N LEU A 70 -4.35 6.63 0.93
CA LEU A 70 -4.27 5.38 1.68
C LEU A 70 -4.90 5.62 3.05
N VAL A 71 -5.93 4.85 3.35
CA VAL A 71 -6.65 4.89 4.62
C VAL A 71 -6.41 3.59 5.36
N SER A 72 -5.99 3.66 6.63
CA SER A 72 -5.95 2.50 7.53
C SER A 72 -6.87 2.72 8.72
N GLU A 73 -7.50 1.65 9.20
CA GLU A 73 -8.28 1.68 10.44
C GLU A 73 -7.40 1.77 11.68
N LEU A 74 -6.13 1.40 11.57
CA LEU A 74 -5.15 1.44 12.66
C LEU A 74 -4.02 2.43 12.34
N PRO A 75 -3.29 2.92 13.35
CA PRO A 75 -2.09 3.70 13.13
C PRO A 75 -1.07 2.94 12.27
N PHE A 76 -0.42 3.63 11.34
CA PHE A 76 0.62 3.03 10.51
C PHE A 76 1.78 2.55 11.39
N CYS A 77 2.04 1.24 11.33
CA CYS A 77 3.13 0.59 12.04
C CYS A 77 4.52 0.97 11.47
N ASP A 78 5.60 0.69 12.19
CA ASP A 78 6.97 1.00 11.72
C ASP A 78 7.30 0.30 10.39
N SER A 79 6.95 -0.99 10.26
CA SER A 79 7.10 -1.74 9.00
C SER A 79 6.23 -1.17 7.87
N CYS A 80 5.03 -0.66 8.19
CA CYS A 80 4.13 0.00 7.26
C CYS A 80 4.79 1.30 6.73
N THR A 81 5.42 2.06 7.62
CA THR A 81 6.12 3.31 7.31
C THR A 81 7.29 3.08 6.36
N ASP A 82 8.04 2.00 6.51
CA ASP A 82 9.12 1.64 5.58
C ASP A 82 8.62 1.27 4.19
N VAL A 83 7.50 0.57 4.08
CA VAL A 83 6.88 0.25 2.78
C VAL A 83 6.35 1.53 2.13
N ILE A 84 5.73 2.43 2.91
CA ILE A 84 5.29 3.75 2.44
C ILE A 84 6.47 4.56 1.90
N ARG A 85 7.62 4.55 2.58
CA ARG A 85 8.84 5.21 2.12
C ARG A 85 9.32 4.62 0.79
N GLN A 86 9.43 3.29 0.69
CA GLN A 86 9.82 2.61 -0.56
C GLN A 86 8.85 2.92 -1.71
N PHE A 87 7.54 3.01 -1.43
CA PHE A 87 6.54 3.38 -2.41
C PHE A 87 6.78 4.81 -2.95
N ARG A 88 7.01 5.77 -2.05
CA ARG A 88 7.30 7.18 -2.42
C ARG A 88 8.60 7.30 -3.22
N GLU A 89 9.63 6.52 -2.89
CA GLU A 89 10.88 6.49 -3.66
C GLU A 89 10.67 5.92 -5.08
N LYS A 90 9.84 4.88 -5.21
CA LYS A 90 9.55 4.24 -6.51
C LYS A 90 8.62 5.07 -7.40
N PHE A 91 7.74 5.87 -6.79
CA PHE A 91 6.74 6.69 -7.49
C PHE A 91 6.77 8.14 -6.98
N PRO A 92 7.85 8.90 -7.27
CA PRO A 92 8.07 10.23 -6.69
C PRO A 92 7.04 11.26 -7.14
N ASN A 93 6.36 11.04 -8.28
CA ASN A 93 5.34 11.93 -8.81
C ASN A 93 3.92 11.61 -8.31
N ILE A 94 3.77 10.58 -7.46
CA ILE A 94 2.51 10.23 -6.81
C ILE A 94 2.45 10.91 -5.44
N HIS A 95 1.44 11.75 -5.25
CA HIS A 95 1.12 12.33 -3.96
C HIS A 95 0.31 11.33 -3.13
N LEU A 96 0.99 10.65 -2.19
CA LEU A 96 0.38 9.67 -1.29
C LEU A 96 -0.07 10.34 0.02
N ILE A 97 -1.39 10.52 0.16
CA ILE A 97 -2.07 11.02 1.36
C ILE A 97 -2.32 9.85 2.30
N LEU A 98 -1.92 9.99 3.55
CA LEU A 98 -2.09 8.98 4.59
C LEU A 98 -3.21 9.43 5.55
N VAL A 99 -4.15 8.55 5.84
CA VAL A 99 -5.18 8.73 6.86
C VAL A 99 -5.22 7.47 7.72
N ASP A 100 -5.09 7.61 9.03
CA ASP A 100 -5.20 6.50 9.97
C ASP A 100 -6.33 6.74 10.99
N GLY A 101 -6.78 5.65 11.60
CA GLY A 101 -7.64 5.68 12.78
C GLY A 101 -6.79 5.94 14.02
N SER A 102 -6.94 7.13 14.61
CA SER A 102 -6.30 7.52 15.88
C SER A 102 -6.97 6.89 17.08
#